data_AF-A0A9W7XVK7-F1
#
_entry.id   AF-A0A9W7XVK7-F1
#
_cell.length_a   1.000
_cell.length_b   1.000
_cell.length_c   1.000
_cell.angle_alpha   90.00
_cell.angle_beta   90.00
_cell.angle_gamma   90.00
#
_symmetry.space_group_name_H-M   'P 1'
#
loop_
_entity.id
_entity.type
_entity.pdbx_description
1 polymer ?
#
loop_
_entity_poly.entity_id
_entity_poly.type
_entity_poly.pdbx_seq_one_letter_code
_entity_poly.pdbx_strand_id
1 'polypeptide(L)'
;MGRKKNKQVVLKPWCWYCEREFEDEKILLTHQKAKHFKCHVCAKRLSTASGMVIHVAQVHKEDIKRVPNAMPGRDLPNIDIFGSQGIPEEDVADYERRMSEKLGDPASKRSRPPQMQSGVGTNGGSSGASTDAGIGTGV
;
A
#
# COMPACT_ATOMS: atom_id res chain seq x y z
N MET A 1 6.11 15.78 36.23
CA MET A 1 4.94 15.78 35.32
C MET A 1 5.43 15.66 33.88
N GLY A 2 5.37 14.46 33.31
CA GLY A 2 5.83 14.19 31.94
C GLY A 2 4.81 14.67 30.92
N ARG A 3 5.20 15.65 30.10
CA ARG A 3 4.44 16.09 28.92
C ARG A 3 4.41 14.93 27.92
N LYS A 4 3.32 14.15 27.92
CA LYS A 4 2.95 13.33 26.77
C LYS A 4 2.71 14.28 25.61
N LYS A 5 3.73 14.50 24.77
CA LYS A 5 3.53 15.07 23.45
C LYS A 5 2.59 14.11 22.75
N ASN A 6 1.32 14.49 22.61
CA ASN A 6 0.48 13.97 21.55
C ASN A 6 1.27 14.20 20.26
N LYS A 7 2.01 13.18 19.83
CA LYS A 7 2.32 13.00 18.41
C LYS A 7 0.96 12.77 17.80
N GLN A 8 0.27 13.87 17.52
CA GLN A 8 -0.78 13.89 16.52
C GLN A 8 -0.08 13.30 15.31
N VAL A 9 -0.35 12.02 15.04
CA VAL A 9 0.14 11.36 13.85
C VAL A 9 -0.56 12.14 12.75
N VAL A 10 0.12 13.15 12.21
CA VAL A 10 -0.37 13.91 11.07
C VAL A 10 -0.42 12.89 9.96
N LEU A 11 -1.61 12.33 9.74
CA LEU A 11 -1.83 11.37 8.66
C LEU A 11 -1.46 12.10 7.38
N LYS A 12 -0.49 11.54 6.68
CA LYS A 12 -0.01 12.10 5.42
C LYS A 12 -1.16 12.07 4.42
N PRO A 13 -1.38 13.17 3.67
CA PRO A 13 -2.39 13.18 2.61
C PRO A 13 -2.10 12.06 1.62
N TRP A 14 -3.14 11.38 1.17
CA TRP A 14 -3.02 10.19 0.32
C TRP A 14 -3.98 10.27 -0.88
N CYS A 15 -3.64 9.56 -1.96
CA CYS A 15 -4.46 9.52 -3.16
C CYS A 15 -5.45 8.38 -3.10
N TRP A 16 -6.75 8.70 -3.04
CA TRP A 16 -7.82 7.70 -3.04
C TRP A 16 -7.79 6.72 -4.23
N TYR A 17 -7.38 7.20 -5.41
CA TYR A 17 -7.34 6.39 -6.63
C TYR A 17 -6.22 5.36 -6.68
N CYS A 18 -5.04 5.63 -6.08
CA CYS A 18 -3.86 4.76 -6.18
C CYS A 18 -3.13 4.49 -4.85
N GLU A 19 -3.73 4.88 -3.74
CA GLU A 19 -3.26 4.66 -2.36
C GLU A 19 -1.85 5.18 -2.05
N ARG A 20 -1.35 6.13 -2.86
CA ARG A 20 -0.04 6.74 -2.64
C ARG A 20 -0.09 7.83 -1.60
N GLU A 21 0.87 7.81 -0.67
CA GLU A 21 1.09 8.84 0.35
C GLU A 21 1.90 10.01 -0.21
N PHE A 22 1.57 11.23 0.20
CA PHE A 22 2.24 12.47 -0.18
C PHE A 22 2.56 13.31 1.06
N GLU A 23 3.54 14.20 0.96
CA GLU A 23 3.91 15.09 2.06
C GLU A 23 2.93 16.26 2.20
N ASP A 24 2.46 16.79 1.06
CA ASP A 24 1.56 17.93 0.99
C ASP A 24 0.33 17.66 0.11
N GLU A 25 -0.79 18.28 0.47
CA GLU A 25 -2.03 18.24 -0.32
C GLU A 25 -1.85 18.85 -1.71
N LYS A 26 -0.97 19.86 -1.86
CA LYS A 26 -0.64 20.45 -3.17
C LYS A 26 0.03 19.46 -4.11
N ILE A 27 0.91 18.63 -3.56
CA ILE A 27 1.61 17.59 -4.34
C ILE A 27 0.61 16.50 -4.73
N LEU A 28 -0.26 16.10 -3.80
CA LEU A 28 -1.36 15.17 -4.07
C LEU A 28 -2.28 15.66 -5.19
N LEU A 29 -2.73 16.91 -5.14
CA LEU A 29 -3.56 17.53 -6.19
C LEU A 29 -2.86 17.53 -7.55
N THR A 30 -1.56 17.85 -7.57
CA THR A 30 -0.75 17.83 -8.80
C THR A 30 -0.63 16.40 -9.35
N HIS A 31 -0.45 15.43 -8.46
CA HIS A 31 -0.42 14.01 -8.82
C HIS A 31 -1.75 13.56 -9.44
N GLN A 32 -2.90 13.88 -8.83
CA GLN A 32 -4.23 13.54 -9.35
C GLN A 32 -4.42 14.05 -10.77
N LYS A 33 -4.09 15.32 -11.01
CA LYS A 33 -4.15 15.96 -12.35
C LYS A 33 -3.22 15.31 -13.37
N ALA A 34 -2.02 14.89 -12.95
CA ALA A 34 -1.03 14.33 -13.86
C ALA A 34 -1.25 12.85 -14.18
N LYS A 35 -1.78 12.06 -13.23
CA LYS A 35 -1.91 10.60 -13.33
C LYS A 35 -3.33 10.13 -13.66
N HIS A 36 -4.34 10.70 -13.01
CA HIS A 36 -5.73 10.21 -13.09
C HIS A 36 -6.56 11.04 -14.06
N PHE A 37 -6.37 12.36 -14.08
CA PHE A 37 -7.17 13.28 -14.89
C PHE A 37 -6.47 13.70 -16.19
N LYS A 38 -5.76 12.76 -16.81
CA LYS A 38 -5.09 12.97 -18.10
C LYS A 38 -5.94 12.37 -19.22
N CYS A 39 -6.39 13.21 -20.15
CA CYS A 39 -7.05 12.77 -21.36
C CYS A 39 -6.13 11.83 -22.16
N HIS A 40 -6.62 10.66 -22.58
CA HIS A 40 -5.81 9.71 -23.36
C HIS A 40 -5.61 10.15 -24.81
N VAL A 41 -6.49 11.00 -25.35
CA VAL A 41 -6.45 11.46 -26.75
C VAL A 41 -5.50 12.65 -26.92
N CYS A 42 -5.72 13.73 -26.18
CA CYS A 42 -4.95 14.98 -26.34
C CYS A 42 -3.95 15.25 -25.21
N ALA A 43 -3.79 14.32 -24.26
CA ALA A 43 -2.91 14.47 -23.09
C ALA A 43 -3.20 15.70 -22.20
N LYS A 44 -4.34 16.39 -22.40
CA LYS A 44 -4.77 17.52 -21.58
C LYS A 44 -5.02 17.05 -20.14
N ARG A 45 -4.58 17.85 -19.17
CA ARG A 45 -4.78 17.62 -17.73
C ARG A 45 -5.98 18.41 -17.25
N LEU A 46 -6.93 17.73 -16.62
CA LEU A 46 -8.15 18.33 -16.07
C LEU A 46 -8.06 18.34 -14.54
N SER A 47 -8.90 19.15 -13.90
CA SER A 47 -8.92 19.32 -12.44
C SER A 47 -9.80 18.32 -11.71
N THR A 48 -10.74 17.68 -12.40
CA THR A 48 -11.76 16.78 -11.83
C THR A 48 -11.96 15.54 -12.70
N ALA A 49 -12.42 14.45 -12.09
CA ALA A 49 -12.80 13.24 -12.80
C ALA A 49 -13.98 13.49 -13.76
N SER A 50 -15.03 14.14 -13.27
CA SER A 50 -16.18 14.58 -14.07
C SER A 50 -15.76 15.46 -15.26
N GLY A 51 -14.85 16.41 -15.04
CA GLY A 51 -14.35 17.31 -16.08
C GLY A 51 -13.53 16.59 -17.16
N MET A 52 -12.81 15.53 -16.81
CA MET A 52 -12.14 14.67 -17.78
C MET A 52 -13.15 13.91 -18.64
N VAL A 53 -14.17 13.30 -18.04
CA VAL A 53 -15.20 12.56 -18.80
C VAL A 53 -15.94 13.49 -19.76
N ILE A 54 -16.38 14.65 -19.29
CA ILE A 54 -17.05 15.66 -20.12
C ILE A 54 -16.12 16.13 -21.24
N HIS A 55 -14.84 16.38 -20.95
CA HIS A 55 -13.88 16.80 -21.96
C HIS A 55 -13.73 15.77 -23.08
N VAL A 56 -13.63 14.49 -22.73
CA VAL A 56 -13.50 13.43 -23.75
C VAL A 56 -14.80 13.25 -24.53
N ALA A 57 -15.96 13.30 -23.85
CA ALA A 57 -17.26 13.22 -24.51
C ALA A 57 -17.52 14.41 -25.47
N GLN A 58 -17.15 15.63 -25.09
CA GLN A 58 -17.43 16.82 -25.89
C GLN A 58 -16.40 17.09 -26.99
N VAL A 59 -15.11 16.94 -26.69
CA VAL A 59 -14.03 17.29 -27.62
C VAL A 59 -13.66 16.12 -28.53
N HIS A 60 -13.69 14.90 -27.99
CA HIS A 60 -13.26 13.70 -28.71
C HIS A 60 -14.42 12.80 -29.13
N LYS A 61 -15.66 13.08 -28.66
CA LYS A 61 -16.86 12.27 -28.93
C LYS A 61 -16.67 10.80 -28.49
N GLU A 62 -15.89 10.59 -27.44
CA GLU A 62 -15.64 9.29 -26.83
C GLU A 62 -16.20 9.26 -25.40
N ASP A 63 -16.63 8.09 -24.92
CA ASP A 63 -17.20 7.93 -23.58
C ASP A 63 -16.23 7.20 -22.66
N ILE A 64 -15.85 7.85 -21.55
CA ILE A 64 -15.00 7.26 -20.51
C ILE A 64 -15.85 6.94 -19.29
N LYS A 65 -16.02 5.65 -19.01
CA LYS A 65 -16.80 5.17 -17.86
C LYS A 65 -15.97 5.00 -16.59
N ARG A 66 -14.64 4.94 -16.72
CA ARG A 66 -13.71 4.60 -15.64
C ARG A 66 -12.45 5.46 -15.71
N VAL A 67 -11.97 5.91 -14.55
CA VAL A 67 -10.74 6.69 -14.44
C VAL A 67 -9.52 5.77 -14.67
N PRO A 68 -8.60 6.11 -15.59
CA PRO A 68 -7.43 5.29 -15.85
C PRO A 68 -6.45 5.30 -14.66
N ASN A 69 -5.77 4.16 -14.44
CA ASN A 69 -4.83 3.94 -13.33
C ASN A 69 -5.44 4.06 -11.92
N ALA A 70 -6.76 3.90 -11.79
CA ALA A 70 -7.42 3.81 -10.49
C ALA A 70 -7.56 2.35 -10.03
N MET A 71 -7.59 2.14 -8.72
CA MET A 71 -7.88 0.85 -8.11
C MET A 71 -9.31 0.38 -8.46
N PRO A 72 -9.54 -0.93 -8.64
CA PRO A 72 -10.87 -1.46 -8.92
C PRO A 72 -11.80 -1.18 -7.73
N GLY A 73 -12.98 -0.62 -8.00
CA GLY A 73 -13.94 -0.20 -6.97
C GLY A 73 -13.77 1.26 -6.54
N ARG A 74 -12.73 1.95 -7.02
CA ARG A 74 -12.47 3.39 -6.83
C ARG A 74 -12.23 4.11 -8.16
N ASP A 75 -12.75 3.56 -9.24
CA ASP A 75 -12.53 4.02 -10.62
C ASP A 75 -13.70 4.82 -11.21
N LEU A 76 -14.76 5.05 -10.42
CA LEU A 76 -15.95 5.77 -10.89
C LEU A 76 -15.68 7.28 -11.01
N PRO A 77 -16.00 7.91 -12.15
CA PRO A 77 -15.74 9.33 -12.38
C PRO A 77 -16.75 10.27 -11.69
N ASN A 78 -17.79 9.72 -11.07
CA ASN A 78 -18.88 10.49 -10.43
C ASN A 78 -18.52 10.98 -9.02
N ILE A 79 -17.37 10.62 -8.48
CA ILE A 79 -16.92 11.02 -7.14
C ILE A 79 -15.88 12.13 -7.30
N ASP A 80 -16.27 13.35 -6.99
CA ASP A 80 -15.39 14.52 -7.10
C ASP A 80 -14.51 14.66 -5.86
N ILE A 81 -13.34 14.02 -5.91
CA ILE A 81 -12.32 14.07 -4.86
C ILE A 81 -11.28 15.14 -5.19
N PHE A 82 -11.06 16.07 -4.26
CA PHE A 82 -10.06 17.13 -4.35
C PHE A 82 -9.05 16.99 -3.21
N GLY A 83 -7.87 16.45 -3.51
CA GLY A 83 -6.89 16.21 -2.46
C GLY A 83 -7.43 15.19 -1.46
N SER A 84 -7.62 15.62 -0.21
CA SER A 84 -8.23 14.83 0.87
C SER A 84 -9.73 15.07 1.05
N GLN A 85 -10.28 16.11 0.42
CA GLN A 85 -11.69 16.49 0.54
C GLN A 85 -12.55 15.71 -0.47
N GLY A 86 -13.70 15.19 -0.02
CA GLY A 86 -14.66 14.46 -0.86
C GLY A 86 -14.46 12.94 -0.89
N ILE A 87 -13.52 12.41 -0.11
CA ILE A 87 -13.38 10.97 0.11
C ILE A 87 -14.55 10.49 0.99
N PRO A 88 -15.27 9.41 0.64
CA PRO A 88 -16.31 8.83 1.50
C PRO A 88 -15.78 8.53 2.90
N GLU A 89 -16.58 8.83 3.93
CA GLU A 89 -16.15 8.68 5.34
C GLU A 89 -15.72 7.25 5.68
N GLU A 90 -16.37 6.25 5.10
CA GLU A 90 -16.00 4.84 5.26
C GLU A 90 -14.57 4.55 4.77
N ASP A 91 -14.21 5.06 3.59
CA ASP A 91 -12.87 4.89 3.02
C ASP A 91 -11.80 5.64 3.84
N VAL A 92 -12.15 6.81 4.39
CA VAL A 92 -11.26 7.55 5.29
C VAL A 92 -11.01 6.72 6.56
N ALA A 93 -12.07 6.27 7.23
CA ALA A 93 -11.97 5.50 8.47
C ALA A 93 -11.16 4.20 8.29
N ASP A 94 -11.37 3.50 7.16
CA ASP A 94 -10.59 2.32 6.81
C ASP A 94 -9.10 2.62 6.61
N TYR A 95 -8.78 3.74 5.94
CA TYR A 95 -7.41 4.18 5.77
C TYR A 95 -6.76 4.58 7.12
N GLU A 96 -7.48 5.33 7.95
CA GLU A 96 -7.03 5.73 9.28
C GLU A 96 -6.75 4.52 10.17
N ARG A 97 -7.63 3.51 10.15
CA ARG A 97 -7.43 2.25 10.90
C ARG A 97 -6.15 1.55 10.46
N ARG A 98 -5.99 1.31 9.15
CA ARG A 98 -4.80 0.64 8.58
C ARG A 98 -3.51 1.41 8.87
N MET A 99 -3.56 2.74 8.81
CA MET A 99 -2.39 3.57 9.07
C MET A 99 -2.05 3.66 10.55
N SER A 100 -3.04 3.72 11.43
CA SER A 100 -2.84 3.66 12.89
C SER A 100 -2.17 2.35 13.30
N GLU A 101 -2.59 1.21 12.72
CA GLU A 101 -1.93 -0.09 12.93
C GLU A 101 -0.48 -0.08 12.43
N LYS A 102 -0.22 0.50 11.26
CA LYS A 102 1.12 0.55 10.65
C LYS A 102 2.08 1.51 11.37
N LEU A 103 1.61 2.63 11.89
CA LEU A 103 2.41 3.60 12.66
C LEU A 103 2.51 3.27 14.16
N GLY A 104 1.63 2.39 14.66
CA GLY A 104 1.60 1.91 16.03
C GLY A 104 2.70 0.90 16.40
N ASP A 105 3.53 0.45 15.45
CA ASP A 105 4.60 -0.51 15.71
C ASP A 105 6.01 0.07 15.53
N PRO A 106 6.64 0.55 16.62
CA PRO A 106 8.09 0.70 16.70
C PRO A 106 8.78 -0.49 17.42
N ALA A 107 8.25 -1.72 17.37
CA ALA A 107 8.75 -2.82 18.23
C ALA A 107 8.93 -4.22 17.56
N SER A 108 8.37 -4.50 16.38
CA SER A 108 8.37 -5.86 15.82
C SER A 108 9.50 -6.17 14.82
N LYS A 109 10.67 -5.54 15.00
CA LYS A 109 11.94 -6.01 14.42
C LYS A 109 13.00 -6.34 15.48
N ARG A 110 12.59 -6.82 16.65
CA ARG A 110 13.53 -7.47 17.59
C ARG A 110 12.89 -8.55 18.45
N SER A 111 12.27 -9.52 17.81
CA SER A 111 11.96 -10.82 18.44
C SER A 111 12.78 -11.90 17.74
N ARG A 112 14.09 -11.93 18.00
CA ARG A 112 14.85 -13.17 17.89
C ARG A 112 14.50 -13.97 19.16
N PRO A 113 13.99 -15.20 19.08
CA PRO A 113 13.50 -15.92 20.25
C PRO A 113 14.64 -16.23 21.24
N PRO A 114 14.32 -16.44 22.53
CA PRO A 114 15.33 -16.75 23.55
C PRO A 114 15.96 -18.11 23.21
N GLN A 115 17.28 -18.14 23.05
CA GLN A 115 18.01 -19.40 22.98
C GLN A 115 17.91 -20.08 24.34
N MET A 116 17.12 -21.14 24.42
CA MET A 116 17.09 -22.07 25.54
C MET A 116 18.48 -22.68 25.68
N GLN A 117 19.14 -22.40 26.80
CA GLN A 117 20.48 -22.89 27.13
C GLN A 117 20.35 -24.36 27.52
N SER A 118 20.49 -25.24 26.53
CA SER A 118 20.61 -26.68 26.74
C SER A 118 21.94 -27.02 27.42
N GLY A 119 21.85 -27.97 28.34
CA GLY A 119 22.89 -28.37 29.27
C GLY A 119 24.18 -28.90 28.63
N VAL A 120 25.20 -28.84 29.48
CA VAL A 120 26.55 -29.36 29.30
C VAL A 120 26.54 -30.86 29.03
N GLY A 121 27.37 -31.31 28.09
CA GLY A 121 27.59 -32.72 27.77
C GLY A 121 28.72 -32.85 26.77
N THR A 122 29.94 -32.94 27.28
CA THR A 122 31.19 -32.94 26.53
C THR A 122 31.63 -34.36 26.13
N ASN A 123 32.34 -34.41 25.00
CA ASN A 123 33.37 -35.37 24.58
C ASN A 123 32.97 -36.72 23.94
N GLY A 124 33.37 -36.88 22.66
CA GLY A 124 34.58 -37.67 22.35
C GLY A 124 34.43 -38.97 21.54
N GLY A 125 35.17 -39.03 20.42
CA GLY A 125 35.66 -40.27 19.77
C GLY A 125 34.82 -40.73 18.56
N SER A 126 35.21 -40.50 17.30
CA SER A 126 36.32 -41.04 16.49
C SER A 126 36.21 -42.54 16.17
N SER A 127 36.41 -42.84 14.87
CA SER A 127 36.58 -44.17 14.25
C SER A 127 35.26 -44.89 13.95
N GLY A 128 34.97 -45.45 12.79
CA GLY A 128 35.71 -45.71 11.55
C GLY A 128 34.83 -46.64 10.69
N ALA A 129 35.18 -46.79 9.41
CA ALA A 129 35.01 -47.95 8.50
C ALA A 129 34.01 -49.07 8.91
N SER A 130 33.16 -49.66 8.07
CA SER A 130 33.27 -50.05 6.65
C SER A 130 32.11 -51.02 6.34
N THR A 131 31.60 -51.02 5.09
CA THR A 131 30.76 -52.08 4.44
C THR A 131 29.40 -52.35 5.14
N ASP A 132 28.30 -52.81 4.54
CA ASP A 132 28.07 -53.81 3.52
C ASP A 132 26.61 -53.75 2.97
N ALA A 133 26.44 -54.27 1.75
CA ALA A 133 25.31 -54.93 1.08
C ALA A 133 23.83 -54.71 1.51
N GLY A 134 22.94 -54.53 0.52
CA GLY A 134 21.49 -54.72 0.74
C GLY A 134 20.53 -54.34 -0.40
N ILE A 135 20.62 -55.06 -1.51
CA ILE A 135 19.61 -55.29 -2.57
C ILE A 135 18.13 -55.29 -2.08
N GLY A 136 17.22 -54.71 -2.89
CA GLY A 136 15.77 -54.84 -2.67
C GLY A 136 14.88 -54.14 -3.70
N THR A 137 14.73 -54.76 -4.87
CA THR A 137 13.73 -54.45 -5.91
C THR A 137 12.30 -54.63 -5.38
N GLY A 138 11.37 -53.74 -5.75
CA GLY A 138 9.94 -53.94 -5.54
C GLY A 138 9.14 -52.95 -6.36
N VAL A 139 8.40 -53.49 -7.33
CA VAL A 139 7.59 -52.83 -8.37
C VAL A 139 6.51 -51.87 -7.86
#